data_AF-U9TJ08-F1
#
_entry.id   AF-U9TJ08-F1
#
_cell.length_a   1.000
_cell.length_b   1.000
_cell.length_c   1.000
_cell.angle_alpha   90.00
_cell.angle_beta   90.00
_cell.angle_gamma   90.00
#
_symmetry.space_group_name_H-M   'P 1'
#
loop_
_entity.id
_entity.type
_entity.pdbx_description
1 polymer ?
#
loop_
_entity_poly.entity_id
_entity_poly.type
_entity_poly.pdbx_seq_one_letter_code
_entity_poly.pdbx_strand_id
1 'polypeptide(L)'
;MNVLVMLYICLYIGKEKYETLDKVGKIFALQLADLKENGIIDDDGVHWPVEFYFSGDWKFTYIILGLNAPNSEYFCLFCECDAKSRHNMDLFWMPTGNTKGGKRASLFPVIDLLNYIPDELHILLRISDILMECLFRDLFKKNDFEQNFKEKIEKK
;
A
#
# COMPACT_ATOMS: atom_id res chain seq x y z
N MET A 1 19.15 -22.76 2.69
CA MET A 1 19.05 -21.51 1.91
C MET A 1 19.22 -20.39 2.92
N ASN A 2 20.35 -19.71 2.88
CA ASN A 2 20.59 -18.61 3.82
C ASN A 2 19.89 -17.38 3.25
N VAL A 3 19.09 -16.71 4.07
CA VAL A 3 18.36 -15.50 3.70
C VAL A 3 18.95 -14.36 4.50
N LEU A 4 19.48 -13.35 3.82
CA LEU A 4 19.94 -12.11 4.43
C LEU A 4 18.85 -11.05 4.25
N VAL A 5 18.27 -10.58 5.35
CA VAL A 5 17.30 -9.49 5.34
C VAL A 5 18.04 -8.19 5.59
N MET A 6 18.05 -7.29 4.60
CA MET A 6 18.69 -5.98 4.70
C MET A 6 17.63 -4.88 4.72
N LEU A 7 17.69 -4.02 5.73
CA LEU A 7 16.85 -2.82 5.81
C LEU A 7 17.56 -1.66 5.11
N TYR A 8 17.00 -1.19 4.00
CA TYR A 8 17.50 -0.02 3.29
C TYR A 8 16.76 1.25 3.76
N ILE A 9 17.46 2.18 4.41
CA ILE A 9 16.89 3.43 4.90
C ILE A 9 17.29 4.57 3.97
N CYS A 10 16.31 5.16 3.29
CA CYS A 10 16.50 6.37 2.50
C CYS A 10 15.85 7.56 3.22
N LEU A 11 16.67 8.54 3.63
CA LEU A 11 16.17 9.80 4.16
C LEU A 11 16.04 10.81 3.03
N TYR A 12 14.81 11.21 2.72
CA TYR A 12 14.52 12.24 1.74
C TYR A 12 13.83 13.44 2.39
N ILE A 13 14.42 14.63 2.25
CA ILE A 13 13.86 15.88 2.75
C ILE A 13 13.25 16.63 1.56
N GLY A 14 11.94 16.53 1.40
CA GLY A 14 11.22 17.29 0.38
C GLY A 14 9.75 16.92 0.28
N LYS A 15 9.13 17.26 -0.84
CA LYS A 15 7.69 17.04 -1.03
C LYS A 15 7.43 15.64 -1.56
N GLU A 16 6.41 14.99 -1.00
CA GLU A 16 5.85 13.73 -1.46
C GLU A 16 5.05 13.93 -2.76
N LYS A 17 5.78 14.23 -3.84
CA LYS A 17 5.24 14.43 -5.19
C LYS A 17 6.03 13.57 -6.16
N TYR A 18 5.31 12.90 -7.05
CA TYR A 18 5.90 12.01 -8.04
C TYR A 18 7.05 12.67 -8.81
N GLU A 19 6.89 13.90 -9.29
CA GLU A 19 7.91 14.55 -10.15
C GLU A 19 9.23 14.80 -9.40
N THR A 20 9.15 14.92 -8.08
CA THR A 20 10.33 15.12 -7.24
C THR A 20 10.94 13.78 -6.84
N LEU A 21 10.09 12.82 -6.48
CA LEU A 21 10.51 11.46 -6.15
C LEU A 21 11.04 10.70 -7.37
N ASP A 22 10.59 10.98 -8.59
CA ASP A 22 11.12 10.38 -9.83
C ASP A 22 12.57 10.78 -10.06
N LYS A 23 12.92 12.03 -9.81
CA LYS A 23 14.31 12.51 -9.93
C LYS A 23 15.23 11.81 -8.92
N VAL A 24 14.74 11.65 -7.69
CA VAL A 24 15.47 10.99 -6.60
C VAL A 24 15.55 9.48 -6.85
N GLY A 25 14.42 8.87 -7.22
CA GLY A 25 14.28 7.45 -7.50
C GLY A 25 15.20 6.99 -8.63
N LYS A 26 15.42 7.81 -9.66
CA LYS A 26 16.39 7.51 -10.73
C LYS A 26 17.83 7.36 -10.24
N ILE A 27 18.22 8.07 -9.18
CA ILE A 27 19.57 7.93 -8.58
C ILE A 27 19.71 6.53 -7.97
N PHE A 28 18.67 6.09 -7.26
CA PHE A 28 18.65 4.78 -6.59
C PHE A 28 18.36 3.63 -7.54
N ALA A 29 17.57 3.84 -8.59
CA ALA A 29 17.12 2.78 -9.49
C ALA A 29 18.28 2.03 -10.14
N LEU A 30 19.35 2.74 -10.51
CA LEU A 30 20.57 2.12 -11.05
C LEU A 30 21.29 1.26 -10.01
N GLN A 31 21.43 1.76 -8.79
CA GLN A 31 22.08 1.04 -7.69
C GLN A 31 21.28 -0.22 -7.29
N LEU A 32 19.96 -0.11 -7.25
CA LEU A 32 19.08 -1.24 -6.95
C LEU A 32 19.09 -2.26 -8.08
N ALA A 33 19.10 -1.83 -9.35
CA ALA A 33 19.20 -2.74 -10.49
C ALA A 33 20.51 -3.53 -10.47
N ASP A 34 21.64 -2.84 -10.26
CA ASP A 34 22.96 -3.46 -10.09
C ASP A 34 22.95 -4.48 -8.96
N LEU A 35 22.37 -4.14 -7.80
CA LEU A 35 22.29 -5.04 -6.65
C LEU A 35 21.39 -6.26 -6.93
N LYS A 36 20.27 -6.11 -7.65
CA LYS A 36 19.41 -7.24 -8.03
C LYS A 36 20.11 -8.19 -9.01
N GLU A 37 20.85 -7.65 -9.96
CA GLU A 37 21.54 -8.42 -11.00
C GLU A 37 22.80 -9.11 -10.46
N ASN A 38 23.60 -8.39 -9.69
CA ASN A 38 24.92 -8.83 -9.24
C ASN A 38 24.94 -9.42 -7.83
N GLY A 39 23.89 -9.22 -7.02
CA GLY A 39 23.84 -9.69 -5.64
C GLY A 39 24.89 -9.05 -4.73
N ILE A 40 25.17 -9.70 -3.60
CA ILE A 40 26.21 -9.29 -2.64
C ILE A 40 27.21 -10.42 -2.50
N ILE A 41 28.51 -10.12 -2.49
CA ILE A 41 29.56 -11.10 -2.18
C ILE A 41 30.10 -10.77 -0.80
N ASP A 42 30.09 -11.75 0.11
CA ASP A 42 30.66 -11.56 1.45
C ASP A 42 32.18 -11.79 1.48
N ASP A 43 32.78 -11.60 2.65
CA ASP A 43 34.23 -11.74 2.86
C ASP A 43 34.73 -13.19 2.64
N ASP A 44 33.84 -14.18 2.73
CA ASP A 44 34.13 -15.59 2.46
C ASP A 44 33.97 -15.93 0.95
N GLY A 45 33.60 -14.95 0.13
CA GLY A 45 33.36 -15.11 -1.30
C GLY A 45 32.03 -15.77 -1.65
N VAL A 46 31.10 -15.87 -0.70
CA VAL A 46 29.77 -16.43 -0.94
C VAL A 46 28.92 -15.38 -1.64
N HIS A 47 28.25 -15.80 -2.73
CA HIS A 47 27.30 -14.96 -3.46
C HIS A 47 25.90 -15.06 -2.85
N TRP A 48 25.32 -13.89 -2.59
CA TRP A 48 24.01 -13.71 -2.00
C TRP A 48 23.08 -13.03 -3.00
N PRO A 49 22.08 -13.74 -3.55
CA PRO A 49 21.09 -13.13 -4.41
C PRO A 49 20.23 -12.15 -3.61
N VAL A 50 19.83 -11.05 -4.26
CA VAL A 50 19.04 -9.99 -3.61
C VAL A 50 17.63 -9.96 -4.20
N GLU A 51 16.65 -10.00 -3.30
CA GLU A 51 15.25 -9.78 -3.62
C GLU A 51 14.75 -8.56 -2.85
N PHE A 52 14.06 -7.65 -3.55
CA PHE A 52 13.54 -6.43 -2.96
C PHE A 52 12.07 -6.57 -2.62
N TYR A 53 11.73 -6.02 -1.46
CA TYR A 53 10.37 -5.81 -1.00
C TYR A 53 10.21 -4.34 -0.65
N PHE A 54 9.06 -3.78 -0.99
CA PHE A 54 8.71 -2.40 -0.65
C PHE A 54 7.52 -2.42 0.30
N SER A 55 7.66 -1.75 1.44
CA SER A 55 6.55 -1.51 2.36
C SER A 55 6.42 -0.03 2.67
N GLY A 56 5.19 0.46 2.65
CA GLY A 56 4.90 1.85 2.92
C GLY A 56 3.42 2.09 3.10
N ASP A 57 3.08 3.28 3.58
CA ASP A 57 1.70 3.69 3.64
C ASP A 57 1.07 3.66 2.24
N TRP A 58 -0.24 3.45 2.20
CA TRP A 58 -0.97 3.27 0.96
C TRP A 58 -0.82 4.47 0.02
N LYS A 59 -0.86 5.70 0.53
CA LYS A 59 -0.75 6.91 -0.31
C LYS A 59 0.63 7.01 -0.94
N PHE A 60 1.68 6.75 -0.16
CA PHE A 60 3.05 6.74 -0.69
C PHE A 60 3.25 5.63 -1.71
N THR A 61 2.71 4.43 -1.46
CA THR A 61 2.78 3.30 -2.39
C THR A 61 2.17 3.62 -3.75
N TYR A 62 1.08 4.39 -3.82
CA TYR A 62 0.51 4.86 -5.10
C TYR A 62 1.47 5.73 -5.88
N ILE A 63 2.17 6.63 -5.18
CA ILE A 63 3.14 7.53 -5.81
C ILE A 63 4.31 6.72 -6.36
N ILE A 64 4.82 5.74 -5.60
CA ILE A 64 5.90 4.86 -6.05
C ILE A 64 5.47 4.04 -7.28
N LEU A 65 4.26 3.50 -7.30
CA LEU A 65 3.73 2.72 -8.43
C LEU A 65 3.22 3.57 -9.60
N GLY A 66 3.20 4.91 -9.48
CA GLY A 66 2.71 5.80 -10.54
C GLY A 66 1.19 5.78 -10.76
N LEU A 67 0.42 5.42 -9.73
CA LEU A 67 -1.04 5.35 -9.73
C LEU A 67 -1.67 6.71 -9.39
N ASN A 68 -2.95 6.91 -9.77
CA ASN A 68 -3.64 8.19 -9.56
C ASN A 68 -3.89 8.52 -8.07
N ALA A 69 -4.84 7.82 -7.45
CA ALA A 69 -5.26 8.09 -6.08
C ALA A 69 -6.08 6.91 -5.52
N PRO A 70 -6.15 6.74 -4.19
CA PRO A 70 -6.92 5.68 -3.54
C PRO A 70 -8.43 5.67 -3.84
N ASN A 71 -8.96 6.80 -4.28
CA ASN A 71 -10.38 6.99 -4.57
C ASN A 71 -10.72 6.96 -6.08
N SER A 72 -9.77 6.59 -6.95
CA SER A 72 -10.05 6.44 -8.39
C SER A 72 -10.93 5.23 -8.69
N GLU A 73 -11.54 5.19 -9.88
CA GLU A 73 -12.34 4.04 -10.33
C GLU A 73 -11.52 2.74 -10.28
N TYR A 74 -10.28 2.76 -10.81
CA TYR A 74 -9.34 1.65 -10.69
C TYR A 74 -8.36 1.94 -9.55
N PHE A 75 -8.74 1.59 -8.34
CA PHE A 75 -7.96 1.89 -7.15
C PHE A 75 -6.95 0.79 -6.82
N CYS A 76 -7.23 -0.50 -7.07
CA CYS A 76 -6.37 -1.58 -6.56
C CYS A 76 -4.90 -1.43 -7.02
N LEU A 77 -3.95 -1.74 -6.13
CA LEU A 77 -2.51 -1.70 -6.45
C LEU A 77 -2.12 -2.79 -7.46
N PHE A 78 -2.72 -3.97 -7.31
CA PHE A 78 -2.24 -5.20 -7.94
C PHE A 78 -3.04 -5.60 -9.18
N CYS A 79 -4.27 -5.12 -9.33
CA CYS A 79 -5.15 -5.57 -10.40
C CYS A 79 -6.07 -4.45 -10.90
N GLU A 80 -6.77 -4.70 -11.99
CA GLU A 80 -7.69 -3.76 -12.62
C GLU A 80 -9.11 -3.80 -12.04
N CYS A 81 -9.25 -4.09 -10.74
CA CYS A 81 -10.56 -4.05 -10.06
C CYS A 81 -11.11 -2.63 -10.06
N ASP A 82 -12.33 -2.47 -10.59
CA ASP A 82 -13.04 -1.20 -10.57
C ASP A 82 -13.87 -1.02 -9.28
N ALA A 83 -14.10 0.24 -8.91
CA ALA A 83 -14.77 0.61 -7.68
C ALA A 83 -16.24 0.17 -7.61
N LYS A 84 -16.91 0.00 -8.76
CA LYS A 84 -18.33 -0.42 -8.81
C LYS A 84 -18.43 -1.91 -8.54
N SER A 85 -17.49 -2.70 -9.04
CA SER A 85 -17.50 -4.15 -8.94
C SER A 85 -16.78 -4.69 -7.71
N ARG A 86 -16.09 -3.85 -6.91
CA ARG A 86 -15.25 -4.26 -5.77
C ARG A 86 -15.93 -5.11 -4.68
N HIS A 87 -17.26 -5.11 -4.64
CA HIS A 87 -18.06 -5.84 -3.65
C HIS A 87 -18.47 -7.24 -4.15
N ASN A 88 -18.30 -7.52 -5.44
CA ASN A 88 -18.71 -8.78 -6.04
C ASN A 88 -17.59 -9.83 -5.89
N MET A 89 -17.82 -10.78 -4.99
CA MET A 89 -16.87 -11.86 -4.69
C MET A 89 -16.82 -12.97 -5.74
N ASP A 90 -17.75 -12.96 -6.71
CA ASP A 90 -17.75 -13.92 -7.83
C ASP A 90 -16.78 -13.49 -8.95
N LEU A 91 -16.28 -12.25 -8.91
CA LEU A 91 -15.33 -11.73 -9.88
C LEU A 91 -13.89 -12.00 -9.41
N PHE A 92 -13.07 -12.48 -10.35
CA PHE A 92 -11.65 -12.69 -10.14
C PHE A 92 -10.84 -11.71 -10.99
N TRP A 93 -9.90 -11.02 -10.34
CA TRP A 93 -9.02 -10.05 -10.98
C TRP A 93 -7.58 -10.54 -10.88
N MET A 94 -6.98 -10.83 -12.04
CA MET A 94 -5.58 -11.26 -12.10
C MET A 94 -4.66 -10.14 -11.56
N PRO A 95 -3.65 -10.46 -10.73
CA PRO A 95 -2.75 -9.47 -10.16
C PRO A 95 -1.64 -9.09 -11.14
N THR A 96 -2.01 -8.61 -12.33
CA THR A 96 -1.10 -8.26 -13.43
C THR A 96 -0.72 -6.77 -13.43
N GLY A 97 -1.07 -6.04 -12.38
CA GLY A 97 -0.92 -4.60 -12.26
C GLY A 97 -2.19 -3.85 -12.66
N ASN A 98 -2.19 -2.55 -12.39
CA ASN A 98 -3.31 -1.67 -12.63
C ASN A 98 -2.97 -0.63 -13.72
N THR A 99 -3.05 -1.04 -14.99
CA THR A 99 -2.72 -0.15 -16.11
C THR A 99 -3.77 0.95 -16.31
N LYS A 100 -5.04 0.66 -16.01
CA LYS A 100 -6.15 1.63 -16.10
C LYS A 100 -6.09 2.71 -15.02
N GLY A 101 -5.54 2.40 -13.86
CA GLY A 101 -5.31 3.33 -12.75
C GLY A 101 -3.96 4.04 -12.80
N GLY A 102 -3.00 3.51 -13.56
CA GLY A 102 -1.66 4.07 -13.75
C GLY A 102 -1.63 5.19 -14.80
N LYS A 103 -0.89 6.25 -14.50
CA LYS A 103 -0.58 7.32 -15.49
C LYS A 103 0.91 7.53 -15.70
N ARG A 104 1.73 6.88 -14.88
CA ARG A 104 3.18 7.12 -14.78
C ARG A 104 3.88 5.79 -14.55
N ALA A 105 5.19 5.76 -14.81
CA ALA A 105 5.99 4.57 -14.55
C ALA A 105 6.19 4.36 -13.05
N SER A 106 6.46 3.11 -12.64
CA SER A 106 6.94 2.84 -11.28
C SER A 106 8.31 3.48 -11.07
N LEU A 107 8.54 4.06 -9.89
CA LEU A 107 9.83 4.63 -9.51
C LEU A 107 10.89 3.56 -9.25
N PHE A 108 10.46 2.34 -8.88
CA PHE A 108 11.34 1.20 -8.62
C PHE A 108 10.90 -0.01 -9.46
N PRO A 109 11.18 -0.03 -10.77
CA PRO A 109 10.78 -1.12 -11.66
C PRO A 109 11.50 -2.45 -11.37
N VAL A 110 12.58 -2.39 -10.58
CA VAL A 110 13.34 -3.56 -10.12
C VAL A 110 12.60 -4.41 -9.08
N ILE A 111 11.61 -3.82 -8.40
CA ILE A 111 10.80 -4.51 -7.40
C ILE A 111 9.60 -5.14 -8.10
N ASP A 112 9.41 -6.44 -7.89
CA ASP A 112 8.29 -7.16 -8.48
C ASP A 112 6.96 -6.70 -7.88
N LEU A 113 5.91 -6.65 -8.68
CA LEU A 113 4.61 -6.08 -8.27
C LEU A 113 4.07 -6.70 -6.98
N LEU A 114 4.22 -8.02 -6.83
CA LEU A 114 3.73 -8.74 -5.65
C LEU A 114 4.61 -8.55 -4.41
N ASN A 115 5.79 -7.95 -4.57
CA ASN A 115 6.70 -7.63 -3.47
C ASN A 115 6.44 -6.22 -2.90
N TYR A 116 5.43 -5.51 -3.42
CA TYR A 116 4.88 -4.32 -2.77
C TYR A 116 3.88 -4.75 -1.70
N ILE A 117 4.29 -4.63 -0.43
CA ILE A 117 3.53 -5.01 0.74
C ILE A 117 2.92 -3.74 1.33
N PRO A 118 1.59 -3.56 1.29
CA PRO A 118 0.96 -2.42 1.95
C PRO A 118 1.20 -2.47 3.46
N ASP A 119 1.28 -1.30 4.10
CA ASP A 119 1.35 -1.22 5.56
C ASP A 119 0.10 -1.87 6.22
N GLU A 120 0.31 -3.05 6.82
CA GLU A 120 -0.73 -3.84 7.46
C GLU A 120 -1.38 -3.11 8.65
N LEU A 121 -0.61 -2.34 9.42
CA LEU A 121 -1.13 -1.58 10.54
C LEU A 121 -2.05 -0.47 10.05
N HIS A 122 -1.65 0.26 9.00
CA HIS A 122 -2.50 1.29 8.40
C HIS A 122 -3.80 0.68 7.86
N ILE A 123 -3.73 -0.47 7.18
CA ILE A 123 -4.91 -1.17 6.67
C ILE A 123 -5.84 -1.58 7.82
N LEU A 124 -5.28 -2.16 8.89
CA LEU A 124 -6.06 -2.59 10.06
C LEU A 124 -6.80 -1.40 10.69
N LEU A 125 -6.11 -0.27 10.88
CA LEU A 125 -6.71 0.95 11.41
C LEU A 125 -7.85 1.44 10.51
N ARG A 126 -7.64 1.45 9.19
CA ARG A 126 -8.66 1.90 8.24
C ARG A 126 -9.89 1.00 8.21
N ILE A 127 -9.71 -0.32 8.28
CA ILE A 127 -10.82 -1.28 8.37
C ILE A 127 -11.57 -1.08 9.69
N SER A 128 -10.83 -0.92 10.80
CA SER A 128 -11.41 -0.69 12.12
C SER A 128 -12.27 0.57 12.15
N ASP A 129 -11.78 1.68 11.57
CA ASP A 129 -12.54 2.93 11.47
C ASP A 129 -13.87 2.74 10.73
N ILE A 130 -13.85 2.04 9.58
CA ILE A 130 -15.05 1.78 8.77
C ILE A 130 -16.06 0.91 9.54
N LEU A 131 -15.58 -0.17 10.18
CA LEU A 131 -16.43 -1.07 10.96
C LEU A 131 -17.05 -0.36 12.17
N MET A 132 -16.28 0.46 12.88
CA MET A 132 -16.78 1.27 13.98
C MET A 132 -17.81 2.29 13.52
N GLU A 133 -17.58 2.96 12.39
CA GLU A 133 -18.55 3.89 11.80
C GLU A 133 -19.87 3.19 11.44
N CYS A 134 -19.80 2.00 10.84
CA CYS A 134 -20.97 1.17 10.57
C CYS A 134 -21.72 0.78 11.85
N LEU A 135 -21.00 0.31 12.87
CA LEU A 135 -21.57 -0.05 14.16
C LEU A 135 -22.32 1.12 14.80
N PHE A 136 -21.69 2.29 14.89
CA PHE A 136 -22.32 3.47 15.46
C PHE A 136 -23.55 3.90 14.67
N ARG A 137 -23.46 3.88 13.34
CA ARG A 137 -24.59 4.21 12.46
C ARG A 137 -25.79 3.30 12.72
N ASP A 138 -25.57 2.02 12.92
CA ASP A 138 -26.65 1.07 13.21
C ASP A 138 -27.21 1.22 14.62
N LEU A 139 -26.37 1.56 15.60
CA LEU A 139 -26.81 1.87 16.97
C LEU A 139 -27.68 3.13 17.01
N PHE A 140 -27.27 4.21 16.34
CA PHE A 140 -28.02 5.47 16.33
C PHE A 140 -29.29 5.41 15.48
N LYS A 141 -29.34 4.58 14.43
CA LYS A 141 -30.58 4.35 13.66
C LYS A 141 -31.66 3.62 14.45
N LYS A 142 -31.29 2.85 15.47
CA LYS A 142 -32.25 2.27 16.41
C LYS A 142 -32.62 3.35 17.42
N ASN A 143 -33.74 4.04 17.21
CA ASN A 143 -34.27 5.06 18.15
C ASN A 143 -34.32 4.59 19.61
N ASP A 144 -34.38 3.27 19.85
CA ASP A 144 -34.28 2.65 21.17
C ASP A 144 -32.98 2.99 21.90
N PHE A 145 -31.85 3.19 21.20
CA PHE A 145 -30.58 3.51 21.84
C PHE A 145 -30.62 4.92 22.41
N GLU A 146 -31.05 5.92 21.63
CA GLU A 146 -31.21 7.29 22.14
C GLU A 146 -32.22 7.37 23.29
N GLN A 147 -33.35 6.65 23.19
CA GLN A 147 -34.40 6.66 24.22
C GLN A 147 -33.92 5.99 25.53
N ASN A 148 -33.30 4.81 25.45
CA ASN A 148 -32.74 4.13 26.62
C ASN A 148 -31.56 4.87 27.25
N PHE A 149 -30.75 5.58 26.45
CA PHE A 149 -29.62 6.35 26.96
C PHE A 149 -30.10 7.65 27.64
N LYS A 150 -31.04 8.39 27.03
CA LYS A 150 -31.67 9.56 27.66
C LYS A 150 -32.35 9.21 28.98
N GLU A 151 -33.16 8.14 29.00
CA GLU A 151 -33.81 7.68 30.24
C GLU A 151 -32.83 7.30 31.35
N LYS A 152 -31.62 6.84 31.02
CA LYS A 152 -30.58 6.47 32.00
C LYS A 152 -29.73 7.66 32.46
N ILE A 153 -29.57 8.71 31.64
CA ILE A 153 -28.84 9.93 32.01
C ILE A 153 -29.73 10.89 32.80
N GLU A 154 -31.02 11.01 32.43
CA GLU A 154 -31.99 11.91 33.08
C GLU A 154 -32.55 11.35 34.39
N LYS A 155 -32.37 10.06 34.68
CA LYS A 155 -32.73 9.43 35.98
C LYS A 155 -31.67 9.60 37.08
N LYS A 156 -30.79 10.60 36.97
CA LYS A 156 -29.81 10.93 38.02
C LYS A 156 -30.10 12.27 38.67
#